data_AF-A0A1F3WRH5-F1
#
_entry.id   AF-A0A1F3WRH5-F1
#
_cell.length_a   1.000
_cell.length_b   1.000
_cell.length_c   1.000
_cell.angle_alpha   90.00
_cell.angle_beta   90.00
_cell.angle_gamma   90.00
#
_symmetry.space_group_name_H-M   'P 1'
#
loop_
_entity.id
_entity.type
_entity.pdbx_description
1 polymer ?
#
loop_
_entity_poly.entity_id
_entity_poly.type
_entity_poly.pdbx_seq_one_letter_code
_entity_poly.pdbx_strand_id
1 'polypeptide(L)'
;MQLPTQVSPSPTNIFALVGKSPESALDDPALKENFKKLLGDKLGGFRERLNVSSAISQEGECLVGQGGMQHLFSIEEAAFAINSKTSETFAIMLTEGKNINWFGTANATSLPAPLQSWYKDHGGN
;
A
#
# COMPACT_ATOMS: atom_id res chain seq x y z
N MET A 1 -6.97 -14.14 41.17
CA MET A 1 -7.71 -14.21 39.88
C MET A 1 -7.04 -13.21 38.95
N GLN A 2 -6.27 -13.66 37.96
CA GLN A 2 -5.66 -12.77 36.96
C GLN A 2 -6.54 -12.75 35.72
N LEU A 3 -6.88 -11.53 35.28
CA LEU A 3 -7.52 -11.25 34.00
C LEU A 3 -6.66 -11.84 32.86
N PRO A 4 -7.24 -12.46 31.81
CA PRO A 4 -6.44 -12.86 30.66
C PRO A 4 -5.88 -11.59 30.00
N THR A 5 -4.55 -11.46 30.02
CA THR A 5 -3.82 -10.45 29.26
C THR A 5 -4.13 -10.69 27.78
N GLN A 6 -4.93 -9.81 27.20
CA GLN A 6 -5.15 -9.75 25.77
C GLN A 6 -3.77 -9.50 25.14
N VAL A 7 -3.17 -10.54 24.57
CA VAL A 7 -1.97 -10.41 23.74
C VAL A 7 -2.39 -9.63 22.51
N SER A 8 -2.24 -8.31 22.56
CA SER A 8 -2.22 -7.49 21.35
C SER A 8 -1.21 -8.13 20.40
N PRO A 9 -1.56 -8.38 19.13
CA PRO A 9 -0.57 -8.86 18.18
C PRO A 9 0.61 -7.90 18.24
N SER A 10 1.81 -8.44 18.42
CA SER A 10 3.04 -7.65 18.40
C SER A 10 2.97 -6.73 17.19
N PRO A 11 3.20 -5.42 17.33
CA PRO A 11 3.17 -4.53 16.18
C PRO A 11 4.12 -5.10 15.15
N THR A 12 3.60 -5.49 13.98
CA THR A 12 4.40 -5.98 12.87
C THR A 12 5.53 -4.98 12.69
N ASN A 13 6.79 -5.44 12.76
CA ASN A 13 7.92 -4.56 12.57
C ASN A 13 8.05 -4.21 11.08
N ILE A 14 7.11 -3.41 10.60
CA ILE A 14 6.97 -3.00 9.21
C ILE A 14 8.21 -2.23 8.72
N PHE A 15 8.99 -1.64 9.63
CA PHE A 15 10.26 -0.99 9.30
C PHE A 15 11.30 -1.96 8.70
N ALA A 16 11.18 -3.27 8.96
CA ALA A 16 12.00 -4.29 8.32
C ALA A 16 11.74 -4.45 6.80
N LEU A 17 10.72 -3.75 6.27
CA LEU A 17 10.39 -3.70 4.85
C LEU A 17 11.10 -2.56 4.13
N VAL A 18 11.61 -1.54 4.84
CA VAL A 18 12.34 -0.43 4.21
C VAL A 18 13.54 -0.97 3.45
N GLY A 19 13.71 -0.53 2.21
CA GLY A 19 14.77 -0.99 1.30
C GLY A 19 14.45 -2.29 0.55
N LYS A 20 13.32 -2.96 0.84
CA LYS A 20 12.87 -4.16 0.11
C LYS A 20 11.94 -3.80 -1.05
N SER A 21 11.64 -4.78 -1.91
CA SER A 21 10.62 -4.60 -2.95
C SER A 21 9.21 -4.45 -2.35
N PRO A 22 8.29 -3.69 -2.97
CA PRO A 22 6.89 -3.56 -2.58
C PRO A 22 6.17 -4.92 -2.46
N GLU A 23 6.53 -5.90 -3.29
CA GLU A 23 6.00 -7.27 -3.17
C GLU A 23 6.30 -7.92 -1.83
N SER A 24 7.41 -7.58 -1.17
CA SER A 24 7.75 -8.11 0.15
C SER A 24 6.69 -7.74 1.20
N ALA A 25 6.01 -6.60 1.04
CA ALA A 25 4.89 -6.22 1.90
C ALA A 25 3.62 -7.03 1.62
N LEU A 26 3.42 -7.50 0.38
CA LEU A 26 2.29 -8.35 0.00
C LEU A 26 2.48 -9.81 0.45
N ASP A 27 3.72 -10.23 0.63
CA ASP A 27 4.09 -11.56 1.10
C ASP A 27 4.28 -11.63 2.62
N ASP A 28 4.38 -10.48 3.30
CA ASP A 28 4.44 -10.41 4.76
C ASP A 28 3.14 -10.97 5.37
N PRO A 29 3.20 -11.94 6.31
CA PRO A 29 2.00 -12.59 6.84
C PRO A 29 0.99 -11.63 7.48
N ALA A 30 1.47 -10.57 8.13
CA ALA A 30 0.60 -9.64 8.83
C ALA A 30 -0.03 -8.63 7.88
N LEU A 31 0.68 -8.23 6.83
CA LEU A 31 0.18 -7.28 5.84
C LEU A 31 -0.62 -7.94 4.72
N LYS A 32 -0.27 -9.16 4.33
CA LYS A 32 -0.95 -9.92 3.28
C LYS A 32 -2.44 -10.05 3.54
N GLU A 33 -2.84 -10.34 4.79
CA GLU A 33 -4.25 -10.39 5.15
C GLU A 33 -4.94 -9.03 5.04
N ASN A 34 -4.24 -7.95 5.41
CA ASN A 34 -4.75 -6.59 5.29
C ASN A 34 -4.96 -6.21 3.83
N PHE A 35 -3.96 -6.43 2.97
CA PHE A 35 -4.07 -6.20 1.53
C PHE A 35 -5.16 -7.06 0.89
N LYS A 36 -5.32 -8.32 1.30
CA LYS A 36 -6.39 -9.19 0.81
C LYS A 36 -7.78 -8.68 1.20
N LYS A 37 -7.97 -8.23 2.46
CA LYS A 37 -9.24 -7.62 2.91
C LYS A 37 -9.52 -6.31 2.20
N LEU A 38 -8.47 -5.51 1.96
CA LEU A 38 -8.54 -4.19 1.35
C LEU A 38 -8.89 -4.24 -0.15
N LEU A 39 -8.23 -5.14 -0.89
CA LEU A 39 -8.29 -5.18 -2.35
C LEU A 39 -9.21 -6.29 -2.88
N GLY A 40 -9.48 -7.33 -2.09
CA GLY A 40 -10.26 -8.49 -2.51
C GLY A 40 -9.71 -9.09 -3.79
N ASP A 41 -10.57 -9.23 -4.80
CA ASP A 41 -10.23 -9.79 -6.11
C ASP A 41 -9.22 -8.95 -6.91
N LYS A 42 -9.01 -7.68 -6.52
CA LYS A 42 -8.05 -6.77 -7.18
C LYS A 42 -6.61 -6.98 -6.72
N LEU A 43 -6.37 -7.81 -5.71
CA LEU A 43 -5.03 -8.04 -5.16
C LEU A 43 -4.04 -8.56 -6.22
N GLY A 44 -4.48 -9.43 -7.13
CA GLY A 44 -3.65 -9.94 -8.23
C GLY A 44 -3.16 -8.81 -9.15
N GLY A 45 -4.10 -8.01 -9.67
CA GLY A 45 -3.77 -6.88 -10.53
C GLY A 45 -2.96 -5.78 -9.83
N PHE A 46 -3.18 -5.59 -8.52
CA PHE A 46 -2.36 -4.69 -7.70
C PHE A 46 -0.90 -5.16 -7.64
N ARG A 47 -0.67 -6.46 -7.41
CA ARG A 47 0.68 -7.05 -7.38
C ARG A 47 1.38 -6.90 -8.72
N GLU A 48 0.70 -7.16 -9.84
CA GLU A 48 1.28 -6.99 -11.18
C GLU A 48 1.75 -5.55 -11.43
N ARG A 49 0.99 -4.57 -10.91
CA ARG A 49 1.33 -3.14 -10.97
C ARG A 49 2.42 -2.71 -10.00
N LEU A 50 3.01 -3.63 -9.24
CA LEU A 50 4.19 -3.39 -8.40
C LEU A 50 5.43 -4.14 -8.89
N ASN A 51 5.37 -4.78 -10.07
CA ASN A 51 6.44 -5.63 -10.57
C ASN A 51 7.70 -4.84 -10.97
N VAL A 52 7.52 -3.69 -11.64
CA VAL A 52 8.61 -2.73 -11.88
C VAL A 52 8.52 -1.67 -10.79
N SER A 53 9.33 -1.80 -9.75
CA SER A 53 9.21 -0.97 -8.55
C SER A 53 10.52 -0.40 -8.06
N SER A 54 10.43 0.70 -7.34
CA SER A 54 11.48 1.15 -6.43
C SER A 54 11.35 0.45 -5.07
N ALA A 55 12.41 0.49 -4.28
CA ALA A 55 12.38 -0.04 -2.92
C ALA A 55 11.36 0.71 -2.04
N ILE A 56 10.77 0.01 -1.08
CA ILE A 56 9.90 0.60 -0.06
C ILE A 56 10.70 1.64 0.72
N SER A 57 10.17 2.85 0.79
CA SER A 57 10.72 3.98 1.53
C SER A 57 9.88 4.27 2.77
N GLN A 58 10.47 4.97 3.74
CA GLN A 58 9.71 5.60 4.81
C GLN A 58 9.53 7.07 4.47
N GLU A 59 8.28 7.52 4.43
CA GLU A 59 7.89 8.91 4.18
C GLU A 59 7.03 9.41 5.34
N GLY A 60 7.66 10.18 6.22
CA GLY A 60 7.04 10.60 7.47
C GLY A 60 6.61 9.41 8.32
N GLU A 61 5.30 9.30 8.55
CA GLU A 61 4.70 8.23 9.36
C GLU A 61 4.27 7.02 8.54
N CYS A 62 4.52 7.01 7.22
CA CYS A 62 4.11 5.92 6.34
C CYS A 62 5.31 5.15 5.79
N LEU A 63 5.17 3.84 5.64
CA LEU A 63 5.97 3.10 4.67
C LEU A 63 5.25 3.11 3.33
N VAL A 64 5.99 3.43 2.28
CA VAL A 64 5.44 3.63 0.94
C VAL A 64 6.13 2.69 -0.03
N GLY A 65 5.35 1.96 -0.80
CA GLY A 65 5.82 1.15 -1.91
C GLY A 65 5.06 1.54 -3.17
N GLN A 66 5.76 1.66 -4.29
CA GLN A 66 5.16 2.01 -5.57
C GLN A 66 5.86 1.33 -6.74
N GLY A 67 5.14 1.19 -7.83
CA GLY A 67 5.65 0.63 -9.06
C GLY A 67 4.64 0.68 -10.20
N GLY A 68 5.00 -0.01 -11.26
CA GLY A 68 4.16 -0.22 -12.42
C GLY A 68 4.25 -1.63 -12.97
N MET A 69 3.30 -1.96 -13.83
CA MET A 69 3.29 -3.22 -14.56
C MET A 69 4.38 -3.21 -15.62
N GLN A 70 5.08 -4.34 -15.75
CA GLN A 70 6.15 -4.48 -16.74
C GLN A 70 5.62 -4.17 -18.15
N HIS A 71 6.39 -3.39 -18.92
CA HIS A 71 6.04 -2.89 -20.27
C HIS A 71 4.87 -1.89 -20.34
N LEU A 72 4.10 -1.69 -19.26
CA LEU A 72 2.95 -0.78 -19.18
C LEU A 72 3.13 0.27 -18.08
N PHE A 73 4.37 0.48 -17.64
CA PHE A 73 4.75 1.57 -16.75
C PHE A 73 4.29 2.90 -17.38
N SER A 74 3.69 3.79 -16.58
CA SER A 74 2.95 5.01 -17.00
C SER A 74 1.46 4.86 -17.34
N ILE A 75 0.92 3.64 -17.48
CA ILE A 75 -0.54 3.45 -17.66
C ILE A 75 -1.16 2.43 -16.71
N GLU A 76 -0.35 1.52 -16.19
CA GLU A 76 -0.74 0.52 -15.21
C GLU A 76 0.22 0.61 -14.02
N GLU A 77 -0.18 1.36 -12.99
CA GLU A 77 0.66 1.68 -11.84
C GLU A 77 -0.06 1.46 -10.52
N ALA A 78 0.69 1.25 -9.46
CA ALA A 78 0.16 1.08 -8.13
C ALA A 78 1.09 1.65 -7.07
N ALA A 79 0.49 2.12 -5.99
CA ALA A 79 1.21 2.46 -4.78
C ALA A 79 0.42 2.04 -3.54
N PHE A 80 1.11 1.83 -2.43
CA PHE A 80 0.50 1.67 -1.11
C PHE A 80 1.21 2.54 -0.09
N ALA A 81 0.49 2.83 0.98
CA ALA A 81 1.03 3.40 2.20
C ALA A 81 0.54 2.59 3.41
N ILE A 82 1.45 2.34 4.34
CA ILE A 82 1.12 1.69 5.62
C ILE A 82 1.47 2.67 6.72
N ASN A 83 0.46 3.11 7.49
CA ASN A 83 0.68 4.00 8.62
C ASN A 83 1.42 3.25 9.73
N SER A 84 2.61 3.72 10.08
CA SER A 84 3.47 3.07 11.08
C SER A 84 2.97 3.16 12.52
N LYS A 85 2.06 4.09 12.80
CA LYS A 85 1.44 4.24 14.13
C LYS A 85 0.16 3.42 14.27
N THR A 86 -0.69 3.42 13.25
CA THR A 86 -2.03 2.78 13.31
C THR A 86 -2.07 1.40 12.63
N SER A 87 -1.04 1.04 11.87
CA SER A 87 -1.00 -0.14 11.00
C SER A 87 -2.09 -0.18 9.92
N GLU A 88 -2.76 0.95 9.67
CA GLU A 88 -3.72 1.09 8.59
C GLU A 88 -3.01 1.01 7.23
N THR A 89 -3.61 0.26 6.31
CA THR A 89 -3.07 0.02 4.97
C THR A 89 -3.96 0.72 3.95
N PHE A 90 -3.33 1.49 3.07
CA PHE A 90 -3.96 2.22 1.99
C PHE A 90 -3.33 1.80 0.67
N ALA A 91 -4.12 1.77 -0.39
CA ALA A 91 -3.64 1.41 -1.72
C ALA A 91 -4.28 2.32 -2.77
N ILE A 92 -3.56 2.53 -3.86
CA ILE A 92 -4.02 3.28 -5.02
C ILE A 92 -3.53 2.59 -6.29
N MET A 93 -4.36 2.61 -7.34
CA MET A 93 -4.06 2.02 -8.65
C MET A 93 -4.43 2.99 -9.76
N LEU A 94 -3.53 3.13 -10.73
CA LEU A 94 -3.79 3.67 -12.05
C LEU A 94 -4.08 2.52 -12.99
N THR A 95 -5.14 2.68 -13.77
CA THR A 95 -5.53 1.74 -14.83
C THR A 95 -5.84 2.50 -16.10
N GLU A 96 -5.42 1.97 -17.24
CA GLU A 96 -5.57 2.58 -18.56
C GLU A 96 -5.04 4.03 -18.64
N GLY A 97 -4.05 4.39 -17.81
CA GLY A 97 -3.42 5.71 -17.80
C GLY A 97 -4.29 6.87 -17.34
N LYS A 98 -5.51 6.62 -16.86
CA LYS A 98 -6.45 7.68 -16.45
C LYS A 98 -7.38 7.32 -15.30
N ASN A 99 -7.67 6.04 -15.11
CA ASN A 99 -8.65 5.62 -14.10
C ASN A 99 -7.90 5.35 -12.80
N ILE A 100 -8.12 6.19 -11.80
CA ILE A 100 -7.50 6.05 -10.49
C ILE A 100 -8.51 5.46 -9.49
N ASN A 101 -8.13 4.35 -8.87
CA ASN A 101 -8.91 3.70 -7.82
C ASN A 101 -8.12 3.72 -6.52
N TRP A 102 -8.75 4.13 -5.42
CA TRP A 102 -8.13 4.12 -4.09
C TRP A 102 -8.88 3.20 -3.13
N PHE A 103 -8.17 2.75 -2.10
CA PHE A 103 -8.66 1.79 -1.12
C PHE A 103 -8.18 2.17 0.29
N GLY A 104 -8.98 1.83 1.30
CA GLY A 104 -8.66 2.08 2.71
C GLY A 104 -9.25 3.38 3.23
N THR A 105 -9.93 4.13 2.38
CA THR A 105 -10.66 5.34 2.76
C THR A 105 -11.82 5.61 1.80
N ALA A 106 -12.79 6.39 2.26
CA ALA A 106 -13.95 6.76 1.44
C ALA A 106 -13.59 7.76 0.34
N ASN A 107 -12.60 8.65 0.56
CA ASN A 107 -12.25 9.74 -0.35
C ASN A 107 -10.74 9.81 -0.58
N ALA A 108 -10.31 10.12 -1.80
CA ALA A 108 -8.89 10.28 -2.15
C ALA A 108 -8.19 11.35 -1.29
N THR A 109 -8.90 12.41 -0.89
CA THR A 109 -8.39 13.49 -0.01
C THR A 109 -8.12 13.03 1.43
N SER A 110 -8.60 11.85 1.82
CA SER A 110 -8.35 11.24 3.12
C SER A 110 -7.23 10.19 3.07
N LEU A 111 -6.56 10.02 1.93
CA LEU A 111 -5.37 9.19 1.83
C LEU A 111 -4.20 9.80 2.63
N PRO A 112 -3.21 9.01 3.04
CA PRO A 112 -1.97 9.54 3.59
C PRO A 112 -1.26 10.46 2.59
N ALA A 113 -0.52 11.45 3.10
CA ALA A 113 0.14 12.47 2.27
C ALA A 113 0.93 11.91 1.07
N PRO A 114 1.73 10.83 1.18
CA PRO A 114 2.43 10.28 0.02
C PRO A 114 1.49 9.82 -1.11
N LEU A 115 0.37 9.19 -0.76
CA LEU A 115 -0.62 8.74 -1.76
C LEU A 115 -1.47 9.88 -2.30
N GLN A 116 -1.67 10.96 -1.55
CA GLN A 116 -2.29 12.18 -2.09
C GLN A 116 -1.40 12.85 -3.12
N SER A 117 -0.09 12.95 -2.86
CA SER A 117 0.87 13.45 -3.84
C SER A 117 0.86 12.59 -5.08
N TRP A 118 0.94 11.26 -4.92
CA TRP A 118 0.85 10.32 -6.02
C TRP A 118 -0.46 10.49 -6.82
N TYR A 119 -1.61 10.62 -6.15
CA TYR A 119 -2.91 10.84 -6.80
C TYR A 119 -2.91 12.09 -7.68
N LYS A 120 -2.37 13.21 -7.16
CA LYS A 120 -2.29 14.48 -7.90
C LYS A 120 -1.32 14.41 -9.08
N ASP A 121 -0.17 13.75 -8.90
CA ASP A 121 0.83 13.58 -9.97
C ASP A 121 0.26 12.82 -11.17
N HIS A 122 -0.71 11.94 -10.94
CA HIS A 122 -1.42 11.18 -11.98
C HIS A 122 -2.72 11.86 -12.46
N GLY A 123 -2.94 13.14 -12.12
CA GLY A 123 -4.06 13.93 -12.62
C GLY A 123 -5.36 13.81 -11.81
N GLY A 124 -5.29 13.25 -10.61
CA GLY A 124 -6.40 13.25 -9.66
C GLY A 124 -6.69 14.66 -9.13
N ASN A 125 -7.98 15.03 -9.15
CA ASN A 125 -8.50 16.29 -8.58
C ASN A 125 -9.23 16.06 -7.25
#